data_AF-A0A426U4R7-F1
#
_entry.id   AF-A0A426U4R7-F1
#
_cell.length_a   1.000
_cell.length_b   1.000
_cell.length_c   1.000
_cell.angle_alpha   90.00
_cell.angle_beta   90.00
_cell.angle_gamma   90.00
#
_symmetry.space_group_name_H-M   'P 1'
#
loop_
_entity.id
_entity.type
_entity.pdbx_description
1 polymer ?
#
loop_
_entity_poly.entity_id
_entity_poly.type
_entity_poly.pdbx_seq_one_letter_code
_entity_poly.pdbx_strand_id
1 'polypeptide(L)'
;MEEDDFDQAAYDAACSYDARDAEEAAWVNAPHISLTEITAAVVVEQIKTARAVLTYREEAAAEWVDEARRSLKALEARWVDALREWAKGELVTLDTINLSKKKRKSITLHSGTLAFRNKPGRFVVTLPELALTWAKTNLPAAVKVEERLLTDLVSRHAKASGEIPDGMEWQQPEENGSFSIT
;
A
#
# COMPACT_ATOMS: atom_id res chain seq x y z
N MET A 1 28.72 11.27 25.97
CA MET A 1 27.94 10.73 24.84
C MET A 1 28.05 9.24 25.04
N GLU A 2 27.18 8.73 25.90
CA GLU A 2 27.13 7.30 26.24
C GLU A 2 26.45 6.63 25.04
N GLU A 3 27.19 5.73 24.38
CA GLU A 3 26.62 4.87 23.35
C GLU A 3 25.67 3.90 24.07
N ASP A 4 24.36 4.06 23.85
CA ASP A 4 23.39 3.04 24.21
C ASP A 4 23.74 1.77 23.42
N ASP A 5 24.37 0.81 24.10
CA ASP A 5 24.65 -0.53 23.59
C ASP A 5 23.30 -1.23 23.32
N PHE A 6 22.78 -1.02 22.12
CA PHE A 6 21.61 -1.72 21.62
C PHE A 6 21.94 -3.22 21.52
N ASP A 7 21.37 -4.03 22.41
CA ASP A 7 21.56 -5.47 22.44
C ASP A 7 20.82 -6.12 21.26
N GLN A 8 21.52 -6.17 20.13
CA GLN A 8 21.05 -6.77 18.89
C GLN A 8 20.65 -8.25 19.09
N ALA A 9 21.31 -8.98 20.01
CA ALA A 9 21.00 -10.38 20.26
C ALA A 9 19.67 -10.54 21.00
N ALA A 10 19.36 -9.66 21.95
CA ALA A 10 18.05 -9.62 22.61
C ALA A 10 16.94 -9.21 21.64
N TYR A 11 17.21 -8.26 20.73
CA TYR A 11 16.27 -7.88 19.68
C TYR A 11 16.00 -9.03 18.70
N ASP A 12 17.05 -9.69 18.19
CA ASP A 12 16.94 -10.81 17.26
C ASP A 12 16.24 -12.02 17.89
N ALA A 13 16.46 -12.28 19.19
CA ALA A 13 15.75 -13.33 19.92
C ALA A 13 14.24 -13.00 20.09
N ALA A 14 13.91 -11.74 20.41
CA ALA A 14 12.52 -11.28 20.53
C ALA A 14 11.79 -11.19 19.18
N CYS A 15 12.53 -10.98 18.09
CA CYS A 15 12.03 -10.96 16.72
C CYS A 15 12.11 -12.32 16.01
N SER A 16 12.62 -13.38 16.65
CA SER A 16 12.62 -14.72 16.07
C SER A 16 11.17 -15.22 15.91
N TYR A 17 10.71 -15.19 14.66
CA TYR A 17 9.36 -15.55 14.22
C TYR A 17 8.98 -16.99 14.63
N ASP A 18 9.98 -17.87 14.70
CA ASP A 18 9.82 -19.32 14.87
C ASP A 18 9.18 -19.74 16.21
N ALA A 19 9.40 -18.97 17.30
CA ALA A 19 8.82 -19.32 18.60
C ALA A 19 7.33 -18.97 18.70
N ARG A 20 6.88 -17.91 18.01
CA ARG A 20 5.47 -17.49 17.98
C ARG A 20 4.62 -18.38 17.07
N ASP A 21 5.16 -18.77 15.93
CA ASP A 21 4.47 -19.65 14.98
C ASP A 21 4.22 -21.05 15.58
N ALA A 22 5.15 -21.55 16.42
CA ALA A 22 4.98 -22.82 17.12
C ALA A 22 3.82 -22.79 18.12
N GLU A 23 3.62 -21.67 18.81
CA GLU A 23 2.52 -21.48 19.75
C GLU A 23 1.19 -21.31 18.99
N GLU A 24 1.16 -20.50 17.93
CA GLU A 24 -0.02 -20.29 17.08
C GLU A 24 -0.49 -21.59 16.39
N ALA A 25 0.45 -22.41 15.90
CA ALA A 25 0.16 -23.72 15.32
C ALA A 25 -0.45 -24.72 16.33
N ALA A 26 -0.13 -24.58 17.63
CA ALA A 26 -0.72 -25.40 18.69
C ALA A 26 -2.19 -25.02 18.95
N TRP A 27 -2.55 -23.75 18.83
CA TRP A 27 -3.94 -23.29 18.98
C TRP A 27 -4.83 -23.71 17.80
N VAL A 28 -4.31 -23.66 16.57
CA VAL A 28 -5.06 -24.07 15.37
C VAL A 28 -5.42 -25.57 15.38
N ASN A 29 -4.58 -26.41 15.98
CA ASN A 29 -4.80 -27.85 16.08
C ASN A 29 -5.43 -28.31 17.40
N ALA A 30 -5.88 -27.38 18.25
CA ALA A 30 -6.52 -27.74 19.50
C ALA A 30 -7.84 -28.51 19.21
N PRO A 31 -8.10 -29.63 19.90
CA PRO A 31 -9.32 -30.40 19.70
C PRO A 31 -10.55 -29.52 19.98
N HIS A 32 -11.65 -29.75 19.25
CA HIS A 32 -12.91 -29.05 19.46
C HIS A 32 -13.45 -29.36 20.87
N ILE A 33 -13.18 -28.47 21.82
CA ILE A 33 -13.72 -28.54 23.17
C ILE A 33 -15.15 -27.99 23.12
N SER A 34 -16.12 -28.75 23.65
CA SER A 34 -17.49 -28.23 23.84
C SER A 34 -17.45 -27.09 24.86
N LEU A 35 -17.68 -25.86 24.38
CA LEU A 35 -17.68 -24.68 25.23
C LEU A 35 -18.89 -24.73 26.18
N THR A 36 -18.62 -24.69 27.49
CA THR A 36 -19.59 -24.27 28.50
C THR A 36 -19.80 -22.75 28.43
N GLU A 37 -20.90 -22.24 28.98
CA GLU A 37 -21.20 -20.80 29.03
C GLU A 37 -20.07 -19.98 29.68
N ILE A 38 -19.51 -20.49 30.78
CA ILE A 38 -18.39 -19.85 31.49
C ILE A 38 -17.14 -19.79 30.59
N THR A 39 -16.80 -20.90 29.92
CA THR A 39 -15.66 -20.92 29.00
C THR A 39 -15.87 -20.04 27.76
N ALA A 40 -17.10 -19.93 27.27
CA ALA A 40 -17.43 -19.05 26.16
C ALA A 40 -17.24 -17.57 26.52
N ALA A 41 -17.65 -17.15 27.72
CA ALA A 41 -17.44 -15.79 28.20
C ALA A 41 -15.94 -15.42 28.29
N VAL A 42 -15.10 -16.33 28.81
CA VAL A 42 -13.65 -16.13 28.88
C VAL A 42 -13.04 -15.99 27.48
N VAL A 43 -13.43 -16.85 26.54
CA VAL A 43 -12.95 -16.78 25.14
C VAL A 43 -13.37 -15.46 24.48
N VAL A 44 -14.60 -14.98 24.71
CA VAL A 44 -15.04 -13.67 24.20
C VAL A 44 -14.17 -12.53 24.74
N GLU A 45 -13.87 -12.52 26.04
CA GLU A 45 -12.99 -11.49 26.63
C GLU A 45 -11.54 -11.59 26.13
N GLN A 46 -11.04 -12.81 25.89
CA GLN A 46 -9.74 -13.01 25.25
C GLN A 46 -9.73 -12.49 23.81
N ILE A 47 -10.78 -12.75 23.02
CA ILE A 47 -10.92 -12.24 21.64
C ILE A 47 -10.99 -10.71 21.65
N LYS A 48 -11.76 -10.11 22.56
CA LYS A 48 -11.82 -8.64 22.70
C LYS A 48 -10.46 -8.06 23.04
N THR A 49 -9.76 -8.66 24.00
CA THR A 49 -8.40 -8.24 24.39
C THR A 49 -7.43 -8.35 23.22
N ALA A 50 -7.45 -9.48 22.49
CA ALA A 50 -6.61 -9.70 21.33
C ALA A 50 -6.90 -8.67 20.21
N ARG A 51 -8.16 -8.36 19.95
CA ARG A 51 -8.56 -7.30 19.00
C ARG A 51 -8.07 -5.92 19.43
N ALA A 52 -8.21 -5.57 20.70
CA ALA A 52 -7.71 -4.30 21.22
C ALA A 52 -6.18 -4.18 21.07
N VAL A 53 -5.44 -5.26 21.35
CA VAL A 53 -3.98 -5.31 21.15
C VAL A 53 -3.63 -5.21 19.67
N LEU A 54 -4.38 -5.87 18.78
CA LEU A 54 -4.19 -5.76 17.33
C LEU A 54 -4.35 -4.32 16.87
N THR A 55 -5.47 -3.67 17.20
CA THR A 55 -5.74 -2.27 16.84
C THR A 55 -4.65 -1.33 17.36
N TYR A 56 -4.23 -1.48 18.62
CA TYR A 56 -3.14 -0.68 19.19
C TYR A 56 -1.82 -0.85 18.42
N ARG A 57 -1.48 -2.09 18.01
CA ARG A 57 -0.27 -2.35 17.22
C ARG A 57 -0.36 -1.79 15.80
N GLU A 58 -1.53 -1.85 15.18
CA GLU A 58 -1.76 -1.26 13.87
C GLU A 58 -1.62 0.26 13.91
N GLU A 59 -2.16 0.92 14.95
CA GLU A 59 -2.01 2.36 15.18
C GLU A 59 -0.54 2.73 15.40
N ALA A 60 0.17 2.03 16.29
CA ALA A 60 1.58 2.29 16.54
C ALA A 60 2.45 2.07 15.28
N ALA A 61 2.17 1.03 14.49
CA ALA A 61 2.86 0.79 13.23
C ALA A 61 2.59 1.91 12.21
N ALA A 62 1.36 2.41 12.14
CA ALA A 62 1.00 3.53 11.27
C ALA A 62 1.77 4.81 11.67
N GLU A 63 1.86 5.11 12.97
CA GLU A 63 2.63 6.25 13.48
C GLU A 63 4.12 6.16 13.12
N TRP A 64 4.72 4.99 13.27
CA TRP A 64 6.13 4.76 12.91
C TRP A 64 6.38 4.91 11.42
N VAL A 65 5.47 4.40 10.58
CA VAL A 65 5.54 4.57 9.13
C VAL A 65 5.45 6.05 8.76
N ASP A 66 4.57 6.81 9.40
CA ASP A 66 4.40 8.23 9.14
C ASP A 66 5.56 9.08 9.65
N GLU A 67 6.18 8.73 10.79
CA GLU A 67 7.42 9.34 11.25
C GLU A 67 8.59 9.07 10.29
N ALA A 68 8.76 7.81 9.86
CA ALA A 68 9.79 7.44 8.89
C ALA A 68 9.61 8.19 7.56
N ARG A 69 8.37 8.35 7.08
CA ARG A 69 8.05 9.16 5.89
C ARG A 69 8.38 10.63 6.08
N ARG A 70 8.08 11.21 7.25
CA ARG A 70 8.42 12.61 7.57
C ARG A 70 9.93 12.82 7.62
N SER A 71 10.67 11.92 8.27
CA SER A 71 12.13 11.96 8.33
C SER A 71 12.77 11.82 6.96
N LEU A 72 12.30 10.88 6.14
CA LEU A 72 12.76 10.72 4.76
C LEU A 72 12.52 11.99 3.95
N LYS A 73 11.31 12.56 3.99
CA LYS A 73 10.96 13.79 3.29
C LYS A 73 11.83 14.97 3.74
N ALA A 74 12.14 15.07 5.04
CA ALA A 74 13.01 16.11 5.57
C ALA A 74 14.46 15.97 5.07
N LEU A 75 14.99 14.74 5.05
CA LEU A 75 16.31 14.45 4.48
C LEU A 75 16.36 14.72 2.99
N GLU A 76 15.34 14.31 2.24
CA GLU A 76 15.24 14.57 0.80
C GLU A 76 15.22 16.07 0.52
N ALA A 77 14.36 16.82 1.21
CA ALA A 77 14.27 18.28 1.05
C ALA A 77 15.59 19.00 1.38
N ARG A 78 16.36 18.48 2.35
CA ARG A 78 17.63 19.07 2.75
C ARG A 78 18.77 18.75 1.80
N TRP A 79 18.85 17.51 1.32
CA TRP A 79 20.08 16.99 0.70
C TRP A 79 19.96 16.66 -0.79
N VAL A 80 18.76 16.50 -1.35
CA VAL A 80 18.61 16.05 -2.75
C VAL A 80 19.25 17.02 -3.75
N ASP A 81 19.10 18.34 -3.55
CA ASP A 81 19.65 19.32 -4.49
C ASP A 81 21.18 19.41 -4.37
N ALA A 82 21.72 19.42 -3.15
CA ALA A 82 23.17 19.40 -2.92
C ALA A 82 23.81 18.12 -3.50
N LEU A 83 23.18 16.95 -3.26
CA LEU A 83 23.64 15.66 -3.81
C LEU A 83 23.58 15.65 -5.33
N ARG A 84 22.54 16.26 -5.92
CA ARG A 84 22.37 16.39 -7.37
C ARG A 84 23.44 17.28 -7.99
N GLU A 85 23.75 18.41 -7.37
CA GLU A 85 24.79 19.33 -7.85
C GLU A 85 26.18 18.69 -7.76
N TRP A 86 26.51 18.09 -6.62
CA TRP A 86 27.74 17.33 -6.43
C TRP A 86 27.89 16.25 -7.52
N ALA A 87 26.84 15.44 -7.72
CA ALA A 87 26.88 14.35 -8.69
C ALA A 87 27.02 14.83 -10.15
N LYS A 88 26.49 16.00 -10.50
CA LYS A 88 26.73 16.61 -11.81
C LYS A 88 28.19 17.01 -11.98
N GLY A 89 28.79 17.63 -10.96
CA GLY A 89 30.22 17.99 -10.95
C GLY A 89 31.11 16.74 -11.09
N GLU A 90 30.81 15.71 -10.31
CA GLU A 90 31.56 14.45 -10.33
C GLU A 90 31.49 13.75 -11.69
N LEU A 91 30.32 13.73 -12.35
CA LEU A 91 30.19 13.20 -13.70
C LEU A 91 31.05 13.96 -14.71
N VAL A 92 31.14 15.29 -14.61
CA VAL A 92 31.99 16.10 -15.50
C VAL A 92 33.47 15.79 -15.27
N THR A 93 33.90 15.67 -14.03
CA THR A 93 35.28 15.29 -13.68
C THR A 93 35.61 13.91 -14.23
N LEU A 94 34.73 12.93 -14.03
CA LEU A 94 34.91 11.56 -14.51
C LEU A 94 34.91 11.46 -16.04
N ASP A 95 34.06 12.23 -16.72
CA ASP A 95 34.02 12.31 -18.19
C ASP A 95 35.28 13.01 -18.75
N THR A 96 35.89 13.94 -18.00
CA THR A 96 37.15 14.60 -18.40
C THR A 96 38.34 13.67 -18.28
N ILE A 97 38.39 12.86 -17.21
CA ILE A 97 39.48 11.91 -16.96
C ILE A 97 39.38 10.71 -17.91
N ASN A 98 38.17 10.20 -18.16
CA ASN A 98 37.96 9.10 -19.07
C ASN A 98 37.83 9.64 -20.50
N LEU A 99 38.93 9.60 -21.27
CA LEU A 99 39.00 9.86 -22.72
C LEU A 99 37.99 9.04 -23.59
N SER A 100 37.15 8.22 -22.97
CA SER A 100 36.04 7.53 -23.61
C SER A 100 34.98 8.53 -24.11
N LYS A 101 34.63 8.43 -25.40
CA LYS A 101 33.60 9.27 -26.05
C LYS A 101 32.17 9.14 -25.48
N LYS A 102 31.94 8.27 -24.48
CA LYS A 102 30.59 7.95 -23.97
C LYS A 102 30.37 8.60 -22.61
N LYS A 103 29.46 9.59 -22.57
CA LYS A 103 29.04 10.28 -21.33
C LYS A 103 28.47 9.29 -20.31
N ARG A 104 29.01 9.30 -19.09
CA ARG A 104 28.49 8.49 -17.98
C ARG A 104 27.18 9.11 -17.46
N LYS A 105 26.27 8.26 -16.97
CA LYS A 105 24.97 8.69 -16.39
C LYS A 105 24.77 8.21 -14.95
N SER A 106 25.75 7.50 -14.39
CA SER A 106 25.66 6.91 -13.05
C SER A 106 27.00 6.94 -12.33
N ILE A 107 26.93 7.05 -11.01
CA ILE A 107 28.05 7.00 -10.07
C ILE A 107 27.77 5.87 -9.08
N THR A 108 28.73 4.96 -8.90
CA THR A 108 28.64 3.90 -7.89
C THR A 108 29.25 4.40 -6.59
N LEU A 109 28.48 4.30 -5.50
CA LEU A 109 28.84 4.65 -4.13
C LEU A 109 28.92 3.36 -3.30
N HIS A 110 29.51 3.42 -2.10
CA HIS A 110 29.55 2.27 -1.18
C HIS A 110 28.13 1.80 -0.77
N SER A 111 27.20 2.76 -0.63
CA SER A 111 25.82 2.50 -0.22
C SER A 111 24.85 2.25 -1.38
N GLY A 112 25.29 2.35 -2.64
CA GLY A 112 24.39 2.15 -3.78
C GLY A 112 24.84 2.83 -5.08
N THR A 113 23.90 3.07 -6.00
CA THR A 113 24.19 3.70 -7.29
C THR A 113 23.32 4.93 -7.49
N LEU A 114 23.95 6.08 -7.74
CA LEU A 114 23.26 7.30 -8.12
C LEU A 114 23.20 7.39 -9.64
N ALA A 115 22.00 7.32 -10.23
CA ALA A 115 21.82 7.36 -11.68
C ALA A 115 20.88 8.50 -12.09
N PHE A 116 21.32 9.32 -13.04
CA PHE A 116 20.47 10.32 -13.67
C PHE A 116 19.61 9.65 -14.72
N ARG A 117 18.32 9.45 -14.38
CA ARG A 117 17.32 8.96 -15.32
C ARG A 117 16.57 10.13 -15.91
N ASN A 118 16.49 10.18 -17.23
CA ASN A 118 15.51 11.03 -17.89
C ASN A 118 14.14 10.42 -17.62
N LYS A 119 13.34 11.08 -16.79
CA LYS A 119 11.91 10.79 -16.73
C LYS A 119 11.30 11.33 -18.03
N PRO A 120 10.59 10.52 -18.83
CA PRO A 120 9.88 11.06 -19.98
C PRO A 120 8.91 12.13 -19.46
N GLY A 121 8.79 13.22 -20.20
CA GLY A 121 7.80 14.26 -19.89
C GLY A 121 6.44 13.61 -19.80
N ARG A 122 5.75 13.79 -18.67
CA ARG A 122 4.35 13.38 -18.51
C ARG A 122 3.49 14.59 -18.81
N PHE A 123 2.48 14.41 -19.65
CA PHE A 123 1.45 15.42 -19.83
C PHE A 123 0.60 15.47 -18.57
N VAL A 124 0.67 16.57 -17.83
CA VAL A 124 -0.20 16.84 -16.69
C VAL A 124 -1.40 17.61 -17.21
N VAL A 125 -2.58 17.00 -17.12
CA VAL A 125 -3.84 17.64 -17.52
C VAL A 125 -4.38 18.41 -16.33
N THR A 126 -4.14 19.73 -16.30
CA THR A 126 -4.64 20.59 -15.21
C THR A 126 -6.16 20.79 -15.26
N LEU A 127 -6.74 20.81 -16.46
CA LEU A 127 -8.17 21.04 -16.70
C LEU A 127 -8.74 19.92 -17.58
N PRO A 128 -9.24 18.84 -16.96
CA PRO A 128 -9.74 17.66 -17.68
C PRO A 128 -10.85 17.98 -18.68
N GLU A 129 -11.78 18.87 -18.34
CA GLU A 129 -12.92 19.22 -19.21
C GLU A 129 -12.49 19.89 -20.51
N LEU A 130 -11.53 20.82 -20.44
CA LEU A 130 -10.98 21.48 -21.62
C LEU A 130 -10.15 20.51 -22.47
N ALA A 131 -9.36 19.66 -21.82
CA ALA A 131 -8.59 18.63 -22.51
C ALA A 131 -9.50 17.60 -23.21
N LEU A 132 -10.60 17.21 -22.56
CA LEU A 132 -11.60 16.31 -23.14
C LEU A 132 -12.32 16.96 -24.31
N THR A 133 -12.73 18.22 -24.18
CA THR A 133 -13.37 18.98 -25.27
C THR A 133 -12.43 19.13 -26.47
N TRP A 134 -11.17 19.49 -26.21
CA TRP A 134 -10.13 19.54 -27.23
C TRP A 134 -9.90 18.18 -27.89
N ALA A 135 -9.83 17.09 -27.10
CA ALA A 135 -9.64 15.73 -27.60
C ALA A 135 -10.82 15.26 -28.44
N LYS A 136 -12.07 15.53 -28.04
CA LYS A 136 -13.27 15.23 -28.84
C LYS A 136 -13.22 15.87 -30.23
N THR A 137 -12.66 17.08 -30.34
CA THR A 137 -12.58 17.81 -31.62
C THR A 137 -11.35 17.43 -32.45
N ASN A 138 -10.18 17.31 -31.81
CA ASN A 138 -8.90 17.21 -32.52
C ASN A 138 -8.32 15.79 -32.55
N LEU A 139 -8.65 14.95 -31.57
CA LEU A 139 -8.14 13.59 -31.47
C LEU A 139 -9.22 12.63 -30.91
N PRO A 140 -10.30 12.37 -31.67
CA PRO A 140 -11.42 11.56 -31.19
C PRO A 140 -11.00 10.15 -30.74
N ALA A 141 -9.98 9.57 -31.37
CA ALA A 141 -9.42 8.27 -31.02
C ALA A 141 -8.79 8.21 -29.61
N ALA A 142 -8.47 9.36 -29.01
CA ALA A 142 -7.97 9.43 -27.63
C ALA A 142 -9.09 9.47 -26.58
N VAL A 143 -10.36 9.51 -26.99
CA VAL A 143 -11.52 9.55 -26.08
C VAL A 143 -12.16 8.17 -26.03
N LYS A 144 -12.12 7.53 -24.86
CA LYS A 144 -12.87 6.29 -24.59
C LYS A 144 -14.20 6.64 -23.94
N VAL A 145 -15.30 6.24 -24.56
CA VAL A 145 -16.64 6.33 -23.95
C VAL A 145 -16.93 4.98 -23.30
N GLU A 146 -17.16 4.97 -21.99
CA GLU A 146 -17.65 3.78 -21.27
C GLU A 146 -19.14 3.93 -21.00
N GLU A 147 -19.94 3.03 -21.57
CA GLU A 147 -21.35 2.89 -21.23
C GLU A 147 -21.47 1.88 -20.08
N ARG A 148 -22.15 2.28 -19.00
CA ARG A 148 -22.40 1.41 -17.85
C ARG A 148 -23.89 1.27 -17.62
N LEU A 149 -24.33 0.02 -17.50
CA LEU A 149 -25.67 -0.29 -17.05
C LEU A 149 -25.79 0.03 -15.56
N LEU A 150 -26.74 0.88 -15.21
CA LEU A 150 -27.05 1.18 -13.81
C LEU A 150 -27.97 0.10 -13.24
N THR A 151 -27.37 -0.98 -12.73
CA THR A 151 -28.06 -2.17 -12.20
C THR A 151 -29.12 -1.83 -11.15
N ASP A 152 -28.90 -0.79 -10.34
CA ASP A 152 -29.86 -0.34 -9.34
C ASP A 152 -31.17 0.18 -9.96
N LEU A 153 -31.07 0.93 -11.07
CA LEU A 153 -32.25 1.43 -11.77
C LEU A 153 -33.00 0.29 -12.44
N VAL A 154 -32.26 -0.65 -13.03
CA VAL A 154 -32.85 -1.85 -13.64
C VAL A 154 -33.54 -2.71 -12.57
N SER A 155 -32.91 -2.92 -11.41
CA SER A 155 -33.50 -3.65 -10.29
C SER A 155 -34.76 -2.98 -9.75
N ARG A 156 -34.77 -1.64 -9.61
CA ARG A 156 -35.97 -0.89 -9.21
C ARG A 156 -37.10 -1.01 -10.23
N HIS A 157 -36.78 -0.90 -11.51
CA HIS A 157 -37.76 -1.09 -12.58
C HIS A 157 -38.32 -2.51 -12.54
N ALA A 158 -37.47 -3.54 -12.49
CA ALA A 158 -37.90 -4.94 -12.41
C ALA A 158 -38.78 -5.24 -11.19
N LYS A 159 -38.47 -4.67 -10.02
CA LYS A 159 -39.33 -4.77 -8.82
C LYS A 159 -40.70 -4.09 -9.01
N ALA A 160 -40.75 -2.99 -9.77
CA ALA A 160 -41.97 -2.20 -9.96
C ALA A 160 -42.85 -2.71 -11.10
N SER A 161 -42.26 -3.09 -12.24
CA SER A 161 -42.97 -3.58 -13.43
C SER A 161 -43.19 -5.09 -13.41
N GLY A 162 -42.37 -5.85 -12.67
CA GLY A 162 -42.33 -7.31 -12.75
C GLY A 162 -41.67 -7.84 -14.02
N GLU A 163 -41.20 -6.96 -14.90
CA GLU A 163 -40.50 -7.34 -16.14
C GLU A 163 -38.99 -7.39 -15.89
N ILE A 164 -38.38 -8.54 -16.18
CA ILE A 164 -36.93 -8.74 -16.13
C ILE A 164 -36.39 -8.63 -17.57
N PRO A 165 -35.48 -7.68 -17.86
CA PRO A 165 -34.89 -7.55 -19.19
C PRO A 165 -34.14 -8.82 -19.63
N ASP A 166 -34.15 -9.08 -20.94
CA ASP A 166 -33.42 -10.20 -21.53
C ASP A 166 -31.93 -10.18 -21.13
N GLY A 167 -31.43 -11.35 -20.71
CA GLY A 167 -30.05 -11.54 -20.25
C GLY A 167 -29.81 -11.19 -18.78
N MET A 168 -30.85 -10.95 -17.98
CA MET A 168 -30.74 -10.79 -16.52
C MET A 168 -31.46 -11.90 -15.77
N GLU A 169 -30.87 -12.32 -14.66
CA GLU A 169 -31.46 -13.31 -13.75
C GLU A 169 -31.62 -12.70 -12.36
N TRP A 170 -32.74 -12.99 -11.71
CA TRP A 170 -32.97 -12.57 -10.33
C TRP A 170 -32.40 -13.60 -9.35
N GLN A 171 -31.26 -13.28 -8.74
CA GLN A 171 -30.73 -14.11 -7.65
C GLN A 171 -31.47 -13.79 -6.34
N GLN A 172 -31.94 -14.85 -5.67
CA GLN A 172 -32.52 -14.70 -4.34
C GLN A 172 -31.40 -14.36 -3.34
N PRO A 173 -31.67 -13.52 -2.33
CA PRO A 173 -30.68 -13.23 -1.30
C PRO A 173 -30.37 -14.52 -0.53
N GLU A 174 -29.12 -14.98 -0.61
CA GLU A 174 -28.64 -16.06 0.24
C GLU A 174 -28.42 -15.50 1.66
N GLU A 175 -28.95 -16.20 2.67
CA GLU A 175 -28.74 -15.85 4.08
C GLU A 175 -27.28 -16.11 4.49
N ASN A 176 -26.40 -15.17 4.19
CA ASN A 176 -25.05 -15.16 4.74
C ASN A 176 -25.09 -14.59 6.16
N GLY A 177 -25.08 -15.48 7.17
CA GLY A 177 -25.00 -15.09 8.58
C GLY A 177 -23.65 -14.43 8.90
N SER A 178 -23.58 -13.10 8.91
CA SER A 178 -22.42 -12.36 9.39
C SER A 178 -22.55 -12.07 10.88
N PHE A 179 -21.69 -12.66 11.73
CA PHE A 179 -21.61 -12.32 13.15
C PHE A 179 -20.70 -11.10 13.35
N SER A 180 -21.29 -9.91 13.52
CA SER A 180 -20.55 -8.72 13.97
C SER A 180 -20.51 -8.71 15.50
N ILE A 181 -19.36 -9.04 16.08
CA ILE A 181 -19.09 -8.81 17.51
C ILE A 181 -18.57 -7.38 17.64
N THR A 182 -19.45 -6.46 18.03
CA THR A 182 -19.14 -5.06 18.36
C THR A 182 -18.54 -4.94 19.75
#